data_AF-A0A0C3Q9X0-F1
#
_entry.id   AF-A0A0C3Q9X0-F1
#
_cell.length_a   1.000
_cell.length_b   1.000
_cell.length_c   1.000
_cell.angle_alpha   90.00
_cell.angle_beta   90.00
_cell.angle_gamma   90.00
#
_symmetry.space_group_name_H-M   'P 1'
#
loop_
_entity.id
_entity.type
_entity.pdbx_description
1 polymer ?
#
loop_
_entity_poly.entity_id
_entity_poly.type
_entity_poly.pdbx_seq_one_letter_code
_entity_poly.pdbx_strand_id
1 'polypeptide(L)' 'LALPVPRNGATSIPNFQGRLFALLPLPIITGFPVHINAVLALVSSRQNLRNSVDVEPGSREKFLVEWNRVIFSELVPK' A
#
# COMPACT_ATOMS: atom_id res chain seq x y z
N LEU A 1 2.66 -2.31 -13.05
CA LEU A 1 2.98 -3.68 -13.49
C LEU A 1 2.70 -4.62 -12.34
N ALA A 2 1.56 -5.31 -12.37
CA ALA A 2 1.26 -6.41 -11.46
C ALA A 2 1.85 -7.69 -12.08
N LEU A 3 2.71 -8.39 -11.35
CA LEU A 3 3.26 -9.67 -11.77
C LEU A 3 2.32 -10.82 -11.35
N PRO A 4 2.34 -11.95 -12.09
CA PRO A 4 1.27 -12.94 -12.09
C PRO A 4 1.20 -13.68 -10.76
N VAL A 5 -0.02 -13.79 -10.22
CA VAL A 5 -0.34 -14.71 -9.12
C VAL A 5 -0.63 -16.08 -9.73
N PRO A 6 0.13 -17.15 -9.40
CA PRO A 6 -0.21 -18.50 -9.85
C PRO A 6 -1.51 -18.92 -9.17
N ARG A 7 -2.53 -19.24 -9.97
CA ARG A 7 -3.88 -19.60 -9.49
C ARG A 7 -3.94 -20.93 -8.72
N ASN A 8 -2.86 -21.71 -8.68
CA ASN A 8 -2.86 -23.07 -8.15
C ASN A 8 -1.71 -23.30 -7.17
N GLY A 9 -1.82 -22.81 -5.93
CA GLY A 9 -1.20 -23.38 -4.71
C GLY A 9 0.32 -23.59 -4.63
N ALA A 10 1.08 -23.30 -5.68
CA ALA A 10 2.51 -23.55 -5.78
C ALA A 10 3.21 -22.24 -6.11
N THR A 11 3.65 -21.54 -5.06
CA THR A 11 4.88 -20.73 -4.97
C THR A 11 4.78 -19.88 -3.69
N SER A 12 4.87 -20.49 -2.51
CA SER A 12 5.38 -19.72 -1.38
C SER A 12 6.86 -19.51 -1.66
N ILE A 13 7.23 -18.39 -2.28
CA ILE A 13 8.63 -17.95 -2.16
C ILE A 13 8.84 -17.80 -0.65
N PRO A 14 9.68 -18.64 -0.03
CA PRO A 14 9.86 -18.58 1.42
C PRO A 14 10.31 -17.17 1.77
N ASN A 15 9.60 -16.53 2.71
CA ASN A 15 9.90 -15.18 3.18
C ASN A 15 9.64 -14.05 2.16
N PHE A 16 8.81 -14.23 1.13
CA PHE A 16 8.38 -13.10 0.31
C PHE A 16 7.56 -12.11 1.15
N GLN A 17 7.97 -10.85 1.14
CA GLN A 17 7.28 -9.77 1.82
C GLN A 17 6.89 -8.69 0.81
N GLY A 18 5.58 -8.50 0.65
CA GLY A 18 5.01 -7.45 -0.17
C GLY A 18 5.46 -6.06 0.27
N ARG A 19 5.58 -5.15 -0.69
CA ARG A 19 6.07 -3.78 -0.50
C ARG A 19 5.13 -2.79 -1.17
N LEU A 20 5.06 -1.57 -0.63
CA LEU A 20 4.33 -0.47 -1.26
C LEU A 20 5.18 0.27 -2.30
N PHE A 21 4.51 0.71 -3.35
CA PHE A 21 5.05 1.56 -4.39
C PHE A 21 4.11 2.75 -4.58
N ALA A 22 4.71 3.91 -4.80
CA ALA A 22 4.05 5.11 -5.29
C ALA A 22 4.97 5.70 -6.36
N LEU A 23 4.84 5.17 -7.59
CA LEU A 23 5.81 5.28 -8.70
C LEU A 23 7.17 4.61 -8.42
N LEU A 24 7.74 4.83 -7.23
CA LEU A 24 9.00 4.24 -6.77
C LEU A 24 8.77 3.32 -5.56
N PRO A 25 9.67 2.37 -5.30
CA PRO A 25 9.62 1.54 -4.10
C PRO A 25 9.65 2.42 -2.84
N LEU A 26 8.74 2.16 -1.90
CA LEU A 26 8.75 2.78 -0.58
C LEU A 26 9.48 1.87 0.42
N PRO A 27 10.10 2.41 1.48
CA PRO A 27 10.70 1.62 2.56
C PRO A 27 9.64 1.01 3.50
N ILE A 28 8.46 0.66 2.99
CA ILE A 28 7.33 0.13 3.75
C ILE A 28 7.06 -1.31 3.32
N ILE A 29 7.23 -2.23 4.26
CA ILE A 29 6.87 -3.63 4.12
C ILE A 29 5.43 -3.83 4.60
N THR A 30 4.64 -4.59 3.85
CA THR A 30 3.20 -4.71 4.08
C THR A 30 2.76 -6.03 4.69
N GLY A 31 3.62 -7.06 4.63
CA GLY A 31 3.27 -8.42 5.07
C GLY A 31 2.37 -9.20 4.09
N PHE A 32 1.81 -8.57 3.05
CA PHE A 32 1.00 -9.26 2.04
C PHE A 32 1.88 -10.06 1.07
N PRO A 33 1.36 -11.15 0.47
CA PRO A 33 2.08 -11.93 -0.53
C PRO A 33 2.12 -11.25 -1.92
N VAL A 34 1.90 -9.94 -1.98
CA VAL A 34 1.87 -9.14 -3.21
C VAL A 34 2.54 -7.78 -3.03
N HIS A 35 3.14 -7.24 -4.08
CA HIS A 35 3.50 -5.82 -4.12
C HIS A 35 2.26 -4.97 -4.44
N ILE A 36 2.12 -3.82 -3.79
CA ILE A 36 0.98 -2.92 -3.98
C ILE A 36 1.52 -1.61 -4.54
N ASN A 37 1.03 -1.19 -5.71
CA ASN A 37 1.34 0.11 -6.31
C ASN A 37 0.07 0.95 -6.41
N ALA A 38 0.06 2.09 -5.73
CA ALA A 38 -1.10 2.97 -5.71
C ALA A 38 -0.69 4.44 -5.50
N VAL A 39 -1.62 5.35 -5.78
CA VAL A 39 -1.53 6.71 -5.26
C VAL A 39 -1.77 6.64 -3.75
N LEU A 40 -0.78 7.01 -2.94
CA LEU A 40 -0.83 6.89 -1.48
C LEU A 40 -0.65 8.26 -0.82
N ALA A 41 -1.41 8.53 0.24
CA ALA A 41 -1.08 9.62 1.15
C ALA A 41 0.15 9.24 1.97
N LEU A 42 1.25 9.98 1.80
CA LEU A 42 2.52 9.76 2.49
C LEU A 42 2.92 11.01 3.28
N VAL A 43 3.71 10.80 4.33
CA VAL A 43 4.48 11.90 4.93
C VAL A 43 5.57 12.38 3.96
N SER A 44 6.09 13.60 4.15
CA SER A 44 7.08 14.20 3.25
C SER A 44 8.36 13.36 3.07
N SER A 45 8.79 12.65 4.12
CA SER A 45 9.94 11.74 4.05
C SER A 45 9.68 10.48 3.21
N ARG A 46 8.41 10.23 2.84
CA ARG A 46 7.94 9.05 2.11
C ARG A 46 8.27 7.71 2.80
N GLN A 47 8.51 7.74 4.10
CA GLN A 47 8.80 6.53 4.89
C GLN A 47 7.57 5.94 5.57
N ASN A 48 6.49 6.71 5.68
CA ASN A 48 5.25 6.29 6.34
C ASN A 48 4.02 6.79 5.57
N LEU A 49 2.89 6.12 5.81
CA LEU A 49 1.58 6.63 5.40
C LEU A 49 1.23 7.85 6.25
N ARG A 50 0.51 8.80 5.65
CA ARG A 50 0.03 9.98 6.37
C ARG A 50 -1.14 9.62 7.29
N ASN A 51 -1.17 10.18 8.49
CA ASN A 51 -2.26 9.98 9.44
C ASN A 51 -3.39 11.00 9.19
N SER A 52 -4.63 10.61 9.51
CA SER A 52 -5.80 11.49 9.43
C SER A 52 -5.75 12.67 10.41
N VAL A 53 -4.95 12.58 11.48
CA VAL A 53 -4.78 13.71 12.43
C VAL A 53 -3.91 14.84 11.87
N ASP A 54 -3.09 14.55 10.86
CA ASP A 54 -2.12 15.49 10.27
C ASP A 54 -2.66 16.19 9.01
N VAL A 55 -3.97 16.13 8.76
CA VAL A 55 -4.61 16.66 7.55
C VAL A 55 -5.80 17.55 7.88
N GLU A 56 -5.91 18.67 7.16
CA GLU A 56 -7.00 19.60 7.36
C GLU A 56 -8.34 18.96 6.91
N PRO A 57 -9.44 19.17 7.66
CA PRO A 57 -10.76 18.70 7.25
C PRO A 57 -11.17 19.27 5.89
N GLY A 58 -11.70 18.41 5.02
CA GLY A 58 -12.17 18.80 3.68
C GLY A 58 -11.05 18.99 2.63
N SER A 59 -9.78 18.85 3.03
CA SER A 59 -8.65 18.89 2.11
C SER A 59 -8.59 17.67 1.18
N ARG A 60 -7.84 17.80 0.09
CA ARG A 60 -7.50 16.69 -0.81
C ARG A 60 -6.71 15.61 -0.07
N GLU A 61 -5.88 16.01 0.88
CA GLU A 61 -5.04 15.13 1.68
C GLU A 61 -5.88 14.21 2.53
N LYS A 62 -6.99 14.71 3.11
CA LYS A 62 -7.95 13.87 3.83
C LYS A 62 -8.56 12.79 2.93
N PHE A 63 -8.91 13.14 1.70
CA PHE A 63 -9.41 12.16 0.72
C PHE A 63 -8.36 11.07 0.42
N LEU A 64 -7.09 11.45 0.25
CA LEU A 64 -6.00 10.50 0.01
C LEU A 64 -5.73 9.61 1.22
N VAL A 65 -5.89 10.11 2.45
CA VAL A 65 -5.78 9.29 3.67
C VAL A 65 -6.91 8.26 3.73
N GLU A 66 -8.14 8.64 3.42
CA GLU A 66 -9.26 7.68 3.35
C GLU A 66 -9.06 6.65 2.23
N TRP A 67 -8.50 7.07 1.10
CA TRP A 67 -8.13 6.16 0.02
C TRP A 67 -7.11 5.10 0.46
N ASN A 68 -6.09 5.47 1.25
CA ASN A 68 -5.17 4.48 1.83
C ASN A 68 -5.95 3.43 2.64
N ARG A 69 -6.93 3.86 3.46
CA ARG A 69 -7.75 2.94 4.27
C ARG A 69 -8.50 1.94 3.40
N VAL A 70 -9.16 2.42 2.34
CA VAL A 70 -9.91 1.56 1.41
C VAL A 70 -9.01 0.54 0.72
N ILE A 71 -7.80 0.94 0.32
CA ILE A 71 -6.83 0.00 -0.26
C ILE A 71 -6.60 -1.17 0.70
N PHE A 72 -6.24 -0.89 1.96
CA PHE A 72 -5.88 -1.94 2.91
C PHE A 72 -7.07 -2.71 3.48
N SER A 73 -8.28 -2.14 3.50
CA SER A 73 -9.46 -2.85 4.03
C SER A 73 -10.19 -3.67 2.98
N GLU A 74 -10.30 -3.18 1.74
CA GLU A 74 -11.16 -3.78 0.71
C GLU A 74 -10.40 -4.40 -0.45
N LEU A 75 -9.24 -3.85 -0.83
CA LEU A 75 -8.57 -4.20 -2.10
C LEU A 75 -7.41 -5.17 -1.94
N VAL A 76 -6.87 -5.29 -0.72
CA VAL A 76 -5.71 -6.14 -0.46
C VAL A 76 -6.16 -7.55 -0.07
N PRO A 77 -5.49 -8.61 -0.57
CA PRO A 77 -5.80 -9.98 -0.19
C PRO A 77 -5.66 -10.22 1.32
N LYS A 78 -6.60 -11.00 1.88
CA LYS A 78 -6.55 -11.49 3.26
C LYS A 78 -5.67 -12.73 3.38
#